data_AF-A0A8T5U138-F1
#
_entry.id   AF-A0A8T5U138-F1
#
_cell.length_a   1.000
_cell.length_b   1.000
_cell.length_c   1.000
_cell.angle_alpha   90.00
_cell.angle_beta   90.00
_cell.angle_gamma   90.00
#
_symmetry.space_group_name_H-M   'P 1'
#
loop_
_entity.id
_entity.type
_entity.pdbx_description
1 polymer ?
#
loop_
_entity_poly.entity_id
_entity_poly.type
_entity_poly.pdbx_seq_one_letter_code
_entity_poly.pdbx_strand_id
1 'polypeptide(L)'
;MSSEIRIFKLKYSGSFEEVAQESLISNFTLFNVLTIYVSHQKHMYIWIGKRASQSLKSHIPQIRGAISREHPELQILRNITLESGLEPSEFLEIIGVEEETLKSNIRKLEIKLLPILSEINRLKSQADKNFISNNYEDAIKTAQKIVTLAKTINDDSLEQDQINFIIEARSRARATKILQEIETLCKEATMEFDQLVKDEKYQNAHNLVENIKQRYENKYNLSVIPLAQQLLLKDENMVYRLKIEQEPIITDLEHFINLFEKSFTKPNLKEMKDFLERKRDVSQKFLDEKIKFKLEQVSDIYNKTREDLVNEVSQLSNSALNNMNSGKVSNSLDIFEEIVQKLDFDGKYRKGE
;
A
#
# COMPACT_ATOMS: atom_id res chain seq x y z
N MET A 1 15.26 -69.88 -6.31
CA MET A 1 14.86 -69.58 -4.93
C MET A 1 14.42 -68.13 -4.92
N SER A 2 13.13 -67.82 -4.72
CA SER A 2 12.68 -66.42 -4.65
C SER A 2 13.14 -65.85 -3.31
N SER A 3 14.12 -64.94 -3.35
CA SER A 3 14.45 -64.08 -2.23
C SER A 3 13.19 -63.30 -1.85
N GLU A 4 12.71 -63.48 -0.62
CA GLU A 4 11.56 -62.75 -0.08
C GLU A 4 11.99 -61.29 0.14
N ILE A 5 11.87 -60.49 -0.92
CA ILE A 5 12.21 -59.07 -0.92
C ILE A 5 10.95 -58.23 -0.72
N ARG A 6 11.08 -57.15 0.06
CA ARG A 6 10.06 -56.10 0.17
C ARG A 6 10.60 -54.81 -0.38
N ILE A 7 9.81 -54.13 -1.19
CA ILE A 7 10.23 -52.94 -1.93
C ILE A 7 9.35 -51.78 -1.51
N PHE A 8 9.95 -50.67 -1.16
CA PHE A 8 9.27 -49.46 -0.74
C PHE A 8 9.76 -48.28 -1.55
N LYS A 9 8.84 -47.47 -2.06
CA LYS A 9 9.14 -46.20 -2.71
C LYS A 9 9.04 -45.09 -1.67
N LEU A 10 10.08 -44.27 -1.56
CA LEU A 10 10.06 -43.07 -0.74
C LEU A 10 9.24 -41.97 -1.42
N LYS A 11 8.27 -41.40 -0.70
CA LYS A 11 7.52 -40.22 -1.12
C LYS A 11 8.21 -38.94 -0.63
N TYR A 12 7.91 -37.82 -1.27
CA TYR A 12 8.40 -36.50 -0.86
C TYR A 12 7.94 -36.07 0.54
N SER A 13 6.85 -36.65 1.06
CA SER A 13 6.41 -36.49 2.45
C SER A 13 7.32 -37.18 3.47
N GLY A 14 8.28 -38.00 3.02
CA GLY A 14 9.10 -38.86 3.86
C GLY A 14 8.44 -40.20 4.24
N SER A 15 7.20 -40.45 3.77
CA SER A 15 6.50 -41.72 3.99
C SER A 15 6.84 -42.75 2.90
N PHE A 16 6.53 -44.02 3.17
CA PHE A 16 6.80 -45.12 2.25
C PHE A 16 5.52 -45.67 1.60
N GLU A 17 5.67 -46.14 0.36
CA GLU A 17 4.65 -46.89 -0.36
C GLU A 17 5.23 -48.23 -0.77
N GLU A 18 4.63 -49.33 -0.34
CA GLU A 18 5.07 -50.67 -0.74
C GLU A 18 4.74 -50.91 -2.21
N VAL A 19 5.73 -51.44 -2.93
CA VAL A 19 5.68 -51.69 -4.38
C VAL A 19 5.71 -53.19 -4.61
N ALA A 20 4.79 -53.68 -5.45
CA ALA A 20 4.79 -55.08 -5.86
C ALA A 20 6.07 -55.45 -6.62
N GLN A 21 6.61 -56.63 -6.36
CA GLN A 21 7.86 -57.09 -6.97
C GLN A 21 7.80 -57.12 -8.51
N GLU A 22 6.64 -57.47 -9.09
CA GLU A 22 6.47 -57.47 -10.55
C GLU A 22 6.63 -56.07 -11.17
N SER A 23 6.43 -55.02 -10.38
CA SER A 23 6.54 -53.62 -10.79
C SER A 23 7.90 -53.00 -10.43
N LEU A 24 8.89 -53.78 -10.00
CA LEU A 24 10.18 -53.25 -9.56
C LEU A 24 10.90 -52.47 -10.67
N ILE A 25 10.97 -53.03 -11.89
CA ILE A 25 11.66 -52.40 -13.03
C ILE A 25 11.05 -51.05 -13.40
N SER A 26 9.71 -50.93 -13.41
CA SER A 26 9.03 -49.68 -13.75
C SER A 26 9.21 -48.60 -12.68
N ASN A 27 9.60 -48.98 -11.46
CA ASN A 27 9.87 -48.06 -10.36
C ASN A 27 11.34 -47.59 -10.30
N PHE A 28 12.27 -48.26 -10.97
CA PHE A 28 13.61 -47.75 -11.21
C PHE A 28 13.56 -46.59 -12.22
N THR A 29 13.33 -45.39 -11.72
CA THR A 29 13.25 -44.16 -12.52
C THR A 29 14.33 -43.17 -12.12
N LEU A 30 14.56 -42.15 -12.95
CA LEU A 30 15.60 -41.15 -12.70
C LEU A 30 15.38 -40.35 -11.40
N PHE A 31 14.15 -40.27 -10.89
CA PHE A 31 13.78 -39.36 -9.80
C PHE A 31 13.44 -40.07 -8.49
N ASN A 32 13.21 -41.38 -8.53
CA ASN A 32 12.76 -42.13 -7.35
C ASN A 32 13.93 -42.45 -6.41
N VAL A 33 13.58 -42.63 -5.13
CA VAL A 33 14.41 -43.33 -4.14
C VAL A 33 13.63 -44.58 -3.73
N LEU A 34 14.25 -45.75 -3.89
CA LEU A 34 13.66 -47.04 -3.53
C LEU A 34 14.41 -47.64 -2.35
N THR A 35 13.67 -48.25 -1.43
CA THR A 35 14.20 -49.03 -0.32
C THR A 35 13.84 -50.48 -0.55
N ILE A 36 14.84 -51.35 -0.62
CA ILE A 36 14.68 -52.77 -0.92
C ILE A 36 15.22 -53.55 0.26
N TYR A 37 14.33 -54.24 0.97
CA TYR A 37 14.68 -55.07 2.11
C TYR A 37 14.75 -56.54 1.70
N VAL A 38 15.82 -57.22 2.13
CA VAL A 38 16.12 -58.61 1.78
C VAL A 38 16.06 -59.44 3.06
N SER A 39 14.97 -60.19 3.22
CA SER A 39 14.57 -60.75 4.52
C SER A 39 15.58 -61.74 5.11
N HIS A 40 16.15 -62.63 4.30
CA HIS A 40 17.10 -63.64 4.77
C HIS A 40 18.46 -63.06 5.17
N GLN A 41 18.87 -61.93 4.57
CA GLN A 41 20.11 -61.23 4.90
C GLN A 41 19.93 -60.15 5.96
N LYS A 42 18.68 -59.74 6.23
CA LYS A 42 18.39 -58.58 7.08
C LYS A 42 19.10 -57.32 6.57
N HIS A 43 19.26 -57.22 5.25
CA HIS A 43 19.92 -56.12 4.57
C HIS A 43 18.86 -55.19 3.97
N MET A 44 19.10 -53.89 4.08
CA MET A 44 18.32 -52.86 3.42
C MET A 44 19.19 -52.11 2.42
N TYR A 45 18.75 -52.06 1.18
CA TYR A 45 19.37 -51.30 0.11
C TYR A 45 18.54 -50.05 -0.17
N ILE A 46 19.18 -48.89 -0.25
CA ILE A 46 18.56 -47.62 -0.64
C ILE A 46 19.12 -47.28 -2.03
N TRP A 47 18.31 -47.47 -3.06
CA TRP A 47 18.65 -47.11 -4.43
C TRP A 47 18.20 -45.67 -4.73
N ILE A 48 19.10 -44.86 -5.28
CA ILE A 48 18.88 -43.44 -5.57
C ILE A 48 18.93 -43.23 -7.07
N GLY A 49 17.82 -42.79 -7.66
CA GLY A 49 17.77 -42.36 -9.05
C GLY A 49 18.76 -41.22 -9.33
N LYS A 50 19.38 -41.24 -10.50
CA LYS A 50 20.43 -40.29 -10.91
C LYS A 50 20.06 -38.80 -10.76
N ARG A 51 18.78 -38.49 -10.86
CA ARG A 51 18.20 -37.14 -10.75
C ARG A 51 17.21 -37.01 -9.59
N ALA A 52 17.26 -37.89 -8.59
CA ALA A 52 16.46 -37.75 -7.38
C ALA A 52 16.70 -36.37 -6.76
N SER A 53 15.61 -35.70 -6.39
CA SER A 53 15.64 -34.33 -5.85
C SER A 53 16.40 -34.26 -4.53
N GLN A 54 16.91 -33.07 -4.19
CA GLN A 54 17.58 -32.87 -2.90
C GLN A 54 16.62 -33.05 -1.72
N SER A 55 15.33 -32.71 -1.91
CA SER A 55 14.28 -32.95 -0.91
C SER A 55 14.17 -34.44 -0.58
N LEU A 56 14.05 -35.32 -1.57
CA LEU A 56 14.05 -36.78 -1.36
C LEU A 56 15.36 -37.26 -0.72
N LYS A 57 16.50 -36.76 -1.19
CA LYS A 57 17.82 -37.13 -0.64
C LYS A 57 17.97 -36.74 0.83
N SER A 58 17.36 -35.65 1.26
CA SER A 58 17.42 -35.18 2.65
C SER A 58 16.79 -36.17 3.65
N HIS A 59 15.87 -37.02 3.20
CA HIS A 59 15.25 -38.05 4.04
C HIS A 59 16.08 -39.34 4.16
N ILE A 60 17.10 -39.56 3.31
CA ILE A 60 17.92 -40.78 3.29
C ILE A 60 18.50 -41.14 4.67
N PRO A 61 19.06 -40.21 5.45
CA PRO A 61 19.62 -40.53 6.78
C PRO A 61 18.59 -41.13 7.75
N GLN A 62 17.30 -40.86 7.54
CA GLN A 62 16.20 -41.26 8.42
C GLN A 62 15.48 -42.52 7.95
N ILE A 63 15.70 -42.99 6.71
CA ILE A 63 14.96 -44.10 6.09
C ILE A 63 14.95 -45.34 6.98
N ARG A 64 16.11 -45.76 7.52
CA ARG A 64 16.19 -46.94 8.39
C ARG A 64 15.28 -46.81 9.61
N GLY A 65 15.32 -45.67 10.30
CA GLY A 65 14.51 -45.43 11.48
C GLY A 65 13.02 -45.28 11.16
N ALA A 66 12.68 -44.78 9.96
CA ALA A 66 11.29 -44.71 9.51
C ALA A 66 10.74 -46.10 9.16
N ILE A 67 11.46 -46.90 8.38
CA ILE A 67 11.06 -48.28 8.05
C ILE A 67 10.95 -49.15 9.30
N SER A 68 11.90 -49.08 10.24
CA SER A 68 11.78 -49.86 11.49
C SER A 68 10.62 -49.44 12.40
N ARG A 69 10.10 -48.21 12.24
CA ARG A 69 8.89 -47.75 12.97
C ARG A 69 7.61 -48.19 12.27
N GLU A 70 7.55 -48.07 10.95
CA GLU A 70 6.38 -48.45 10.15
C GLU A 70 6.24 -49.96 9.99
N HIS A 71 7.37 -50.67 9.98
CA HIS A 71 7.48 -52.13 9.82
C HIS A 71 8.41 -52.73 10.90
N PRO A 72 7.98 -52.81 12.17
CA PRO A 72 8.79 -53.33 13.27
C PRO A 72 9.24 -54.78 13.11
N GLU A 73 8.55 -55.55 12.26
CA GLU A 73 8.90 -56.92 11.90
C GLU A 73 10.20 -57.03 11.08
N LEU A 74 10.60 -55.95 10.40
CA LEU A 74 11.79 -55.91 9.56
C LEU A 74 13.03 -55.59 10.40
N GLN A 75 13.77 -56.63 10.76
CA GLN A 75 15.05 -56.47 11.46
C GLN A 75 16.14 -56.07 10.48
N ILE A 76 16.57 -54.80 10.51
CA ILE A 76 17.63 -54.29 9.62
C ILE A 76 18.99 -54.35 10.32
N LEU A 77 19.87 -55.25 9.87
CA LEU A 77 21.25 -55.38 10.36
C LEU A 77 22.21 -54.45 9.62
N ARG A 78 22.06 -54.34 8.30
CA ARG A 78 22.93 -53.52 7.46
C ARG A 78 22.12 -52.63 6.53
N ASN A 79 22.59 -51.40 6.35
CA ASN A 79 22.04 -50.44 5.40
C ASN A 79 23.10 -50.11 4.35
N ILE A 80 22.73 -50.18 3.07
CA ILE A 80 23.62 -49.94 1.94
C ILE A 80 22.95 -48.94 1.01
N THR A 81 23.65 -47.87 0.66
CA THR A 81 23.14 -46.86 -0.29
C THR A 81 23.82 -47.03 -1.63
N LEU A 82 23.01 -47.09 -2.69
CA LEU A 82 23.43 -47.31 -4.07
C LEU A 82 22.94 -46.14 -4.94
N GLU A 83 23.83 -45.58 -5.74
CA GLU A 83 23.45 -44.59 -6.76
C GLU A 83 23.19 -45.28 -8.09
N SER A 84 22.23 -44.76 -8.85
CA SER A 84 21.88 -45.28 -10.17
C SER A 84 23.08 -45.28 -11.12
N GLY A 85 23.38 -46.43 -11.71
CA GLY A 85 24.53 -46.67 -12.58
C GLY A 85 25.79 -47.16 -11.86
N LEU A 86 25.77 -47.25 -10.52
CA LEU A 86 26.85 -47.78 -9.69
C LEU A 86 26.41 -49.03 -8.91
N GLU A 87 25.40 -49.75 -9.41
CA GLU A 87 24.88 -50.94 -8.78
C GLU A 87 25.87 -52.12 -8.88
N PRO A 88 26.25 -52.77 -7.76
CA PRO A 88 27.08 -53.97 -7.80
C PRO A 88 26.28 -55.16 -8.34
N SER A 89 26.95 -56.08 -9.06
CA SER A 89 26.31 -57.26 -9.66
C SER A 89 25.55 -58.11 -8.63
N GLU A 90 26.08 -58.25 -7.41
CA GLU A 90 25.42 -58.95 -6.30
C GLU A 90 24.03 -58.35 -5.97
N PHE A 91 23.90 -57.03 -5.98
CA PHE A 91 22.61 -56.37 -5.72
C PHE A 91 21.61 -56.71 -6.82
N LEU A 92 22.03 -56.69 -8.08
CA LEU A 92 21.19 -56.99 -9.24
C LEU A 92 20.70 -58.45 -9.24
N GLU A 93 21.57 -59.39 -8.87
CA GLU A 93 21.22 -60.80 -8.68
C GLU A 93 20.18 -60.97 -7.57
N ILE A 94 20.34 -60.28 -6.44
CA ILE A 94 19.44 -60.36 -5.28
C ILE A 94 18.02 -59.91 -5.64
N ILE A 95 17.90 -58.84 -6.44
CA ILE A 95 16.60 -58.29 -6.85
C ILE A 95 16.04 -58.96 -8.10
N GLY A 96 16.78 -59.90 -8.70
CA GLY A 96 16.36 -60.63 -9.89
C GLY A 96 16.26 -59.76 -11.14
N VAL A 97 17.13 -58.75 -11.27
CA VAL A 97 17.13 -57.81 -12.39
C VAL A 97 18.43 -57.94 -13.17
N GLU A 98 18.33 -58.20 -14.47
CA GLU A 98 19.50 -58.18 -15.35
C GLU A 98 20.04 -56.75 -15.53
N GLU A 99 21.36 -56.59 -15.45
CA GLU A 99 22.04 -55.30 -15.58
C GLU A 99 21.68 -54.58 -16.89
N GLU A 100 21.67 -55.29 -18.01
CA GLU A 100 21.33 -54.74 -19.32
C GLU A 100 19.85 -54.30 -19.39
N THR A 101 18.95 -55.01 -18.71
CA THR A 101 17.54 -54.65 -18.64
C THR A 101 17.36 -53.34 -17.86
N LEU A 102 18.02 -53.21 -16.71
CA LEU A 102 17.98 -51.98 -15.91
C LEU A 102 18.60 -50.80 -16.67
N LYS A 103 19.81 -50.98 -17.22
CA LYS A 103 20.48 -49.94 -18.01
C LYS A 103 19.66 -49.50 -19.22
N SER A 104 19.08 -50.45 -19.96
CA SER A 104 18.21 -50.17 -21.10
C SER A 104 16.96 -49.38 -20.69
N ASN A 105 16.32 -49.75 -19.57
CA ASN A 105 15.17 -49.02 -19.03
C ASN A 105 15.54 -47.59 -18.63
N ILE A 106 16.60 -47.42 -17.84
CA ILE A 106 17.10 -46.10 -17.42
C ILE A 106 17.47 -45.24 -18.63
N ARG A 107 18.17 -45.80 -19.62
CA ARG A 107 18.53 -45.09 -20.85
C ARG A 107 17.32 -44.68 -21.69
N LYS A 108 16.29 -45.54 -21.80
CA LYS A 108 15.02 -45.20 -22.46
C LYS A 108 14.31 -44.05 -21.74
N LEU A 109 14.30 -44.07 -20.41
CA LEU A 109 13.77 -42.97 -19.60
C LEU A 109 14.58 -41.68 -19.80
N GLU A 110 15.92 -41.74 -19.80
CA GLU A 110 16.77 -40.58 -20.10
C GLU A 110 16.46 -39.99 -21.47
N ILE A 111 16.39 -40.81 -22.52
CA ILE A 111 16.08 -40.35 -23.89
C ILE A 111 14.69 -39.72 -23.96
N LYS A 112 13.68 -40.33 -23.33
CA LYS A 112 12.30 -39.83 -23.34
C LYS A 112 12.16 -38.51 -22.56
N LEU A 113 12.90 -38.36 -21.46
CA LEU A 113 12.77 -37.23 -20.54
C LEU A 113 13.68 -36.04 -20.93
N LEU A 114 14.75 -36.28 -21.69
CA LEU A 114 15.71 -35.24 -22.09
C LEU A 114 15.05 -34.07 -22.87
N PRO A 115 14.14 -34.29 -23.83
CA PRO A 115 13.41 -33.20 -24.48
C PRO A 115 12.59 -32.37 -23.48
N ILE A 116 11.92 -33.02 -22.53
CA ILE A 116 11.10 -32.36 -21.50
C ILE A 116 11.97 -31.51 -20.59
N LEU A 117 13.11 -32.04 -20.15
CA LEU A 117 14.07 -31.33 -19.29
C LEU A 117 14.72 -30.15 -20.00
N SER A 118 15.04 -30.30 -21.29
CA SER A 118 15.54 -29.20 -22.13
C SER A 118 14.52 -28.07 -22.24
N GLU A 119 13.26 -28.43 -22.49
CA GLU A 119 12.16 -27.47 -22.57
C GLU A 119 11.91 -26.77 -21.24
N ILE A 120 11.96 -27.49 -20.11
CA ILE A 120 11.90 -26.90 -18.75
C ILE A 120 12.99 -25.83 -18.57
N ASN A 121 14.25 -26.13 -18.93
CA ASN A 121 15.35 -25.19 -18.76
C ASN A 121 15.20 -23.94 -19.66
N ARG A 122 14.73 -24.14 -20.89
CA ARG A 122 14.42 -23.03 -21.81
C ARG A 122 13.31 -22.15 -21.24
N LEU A 123 12.24 -22.75 -20.73
CA LEU A 123 11.12 -22.04 -20.12
C LEU A 123 11.52 -21.31 -18.83
N LYS A 124 12.37 -21.89 -17.98
CA LYS A 124 12.91 -21.21 -16.78
C LYS A 124 13.61 -19.91 -17.15
N SER A 125 14.54 -20.00 -18.10
CA SER A 125 15.28 -18.84 -18.59
C SER A 125 14.34 -17.75 -19.15
N GLN A 126 13.26 -18.15 -19.82
CA GLN A 126 12.23 -17.25 -20.34
C GLN A 126 11.39 -16.62 -19.22
N ALA A 127 10.99 -17.40 -18.20
CA ALA A 127 10.23 -16.93 -17.06
C ALA A 127 11.02 -15.90 -16.24
N ASP A 128 12.30 -16.17 -15.97
CA ASP A 128 13.19 -15.26 -15.25
C ASP A 128 13.38 -13.95 -16.00
N LYS A 129 13.61 -14.01 -17.32
CA LYS A 129 13.71 -12.81 -18.17
C LYS A 129 12.46 -11.95 -18.11
N ASN A 130 11.28 -12.57 -18.18
CA ASN A 130 10.01 -11.86 -18.07
C ASN A 130 9.83 -11.25 -16.67
N PHE A 131 10.19 -11.97 -15.61
CA PHE A 131 10.10 -11.49 -14.24
C PHE A 131 11.00 -10.27 -14.00
N ILE A 132 12.26 -10.33 -14.42
CA ILE A 132 13.22 -9.22 -14.32
C ILE A 132 12.73 -8.00 -15.12
N SER A 133 12.08 -8.24 -16.26
CA SER A 133 11.52 -7.17 -17.10
C SER A 133 10.18 -6.62 -16.58
N ASN A 134 9.71 -7.03 -15.39
CA ASN A 134 8.40 -6.71 -14.82
C ASN A 134 7.20 -7.20 -15.66
N ASN A 135 7.40 -8.10 -16.61
CA ASN A 135 6.35 -8.74 -17.41
C ASN A 135 5.77 -9.94 -16.64
N TYR A 136 5.21 -9.67 -15.46
CA TYR A 136 4.81 -10.72 -14.51
C TYR A 136 3.76 -11.68 -15.05
N GLU A 137 2.79 -11.21 -15.85
CA GLU A 137 1.76 -12.07 -16.45
C GLU A 137 2.37 -13.13 -17.37
N ASP A 138 3.35 -12.77 -18.19
CA ASP A 138 4.02 -13.71 -19.08
C ASP A 138 5.00 -14.61 -18.33
N ALA A 139 5.61 -14.12 -17.24
CA ALA A 139 6.38 -14.94 -16.32
C ALA A 139 5.49 -16.04 -15.68
N ILE A 140 4.29 -15.67 -15.22
CA ILE A 140 3.31 -16.61 -14.63
C ILE A 140 2.88 -17.66 -15.65
N LYS A 141 2.49 -17.27 -16.87
CA LYS A 141 2.11 -18.21 -17.94
C LYS A 141 3.24 -19.18 -18.26
N THR A 142 4.48 -18.71 -18.27
CA THR A 142 5.65 -19.54 -18.55
C THR A 142 5.91 -20.53 -17.41
N ALA A 143 5.85 -20.07 -16.15
CA ALA A 143 5.98 -20.93 -14.97
C ALA A 143 4.88 -22.00 -14.88
N GLN A 144 3.64 -21.68 -15.27
CA GLN A 144 2.55 -22.66 -15.34
C GLN A 144 2.85 -23.79 -16.34
N LYS A 145 3.48 -23.49 -17.48
CA LYS A 145 3.93 -24.52 -18.43
C LYS A 145 4.99 -25.43 -17.79
N ILE A 146 5.91 -24.86 -17.01
CA ILE A 146 6.93 -25.64 -16.29
C ILE A 146 6.27 -26.56 -15.26
N VAL A 147 5.26 -26.10 -14.52
CA VAL A 147 4.48 -26.95 -13.59
C VAL A 147 3.88 -28.15 -14.31
N THR A 148 3.26 -27.96 -15.48
CA THR A 148 2.69 -29.07 -16.27
C THR A 148 3.77 -30.07 -16.72
N LEU A 149 4.94 -29.59 -17.13
CA LEU A 149 6.06 -30.47 -17.50
C LEU A 149 6.65 -31.20 -16.28
N ALA A 150 6.75 -30.53 -15.13
CA ALA A 150 7.19 -31.12 -13.87
C ALA A 150 6.28 -32.28 -13.43
N LYS A 151 4.96 -32.10 -13.53
CA LYS A 151 3.97 -33.17 -13.30
C LYS A 151 4.17 -34.35 -14.24
N THR A 152 4.46 -34.08 -15.52
CA THR A 152 4.68 -35.13 -16.52
C THR A 152 5.88 -36.02 -16.17
N ILE A 153 6.86 -35.50 -15.43
CA ILE A 153 8.07 -36.22 -15.02
C ILE A 153 8.07 -36.62 -13.53
N ASN A 154 6.99 -36.35 -12.79
CA ASN A 154 6.85 -36.55 -11.35
C ASN A 154 7.96 -35.86 -10.52
N ASP A 155 8.33 -34.63 -10.90
CA ASP A 155 9.27 -33.78 -10.16
C ASP A 155 8.51 -32.79 -9.27
N ASP A 156 8.01 -33.30 -8.13
CA ASP A 156 7.20 -32.52 -7.17
C ASP A 156 7.97 -31.32 -6.58
N SER A 157 9.31 -31.43 -6.48
CA SER A 157 10.17 -30.33 -6.02
C SER A 157 10.11 -29.17 -7.01
N LEU A 158 10.30 -29.46 -8.30
CA LEU A 158 10.22 -28.44 -9.35
C LEU A 158 8.82 -27.85 -9.45
N GLU A 159 7.77 -28.67 -9.33
CA GLU A 159 6.39 -28.18 -9.27
C GLU A 159 6.23 -27.13 -8.17
N GLN A 160 6.63 -27.47 -6.94
CA GLN A 160 6.46 -26.58 -5.79
C GLN A 160 7.27 -25.29 -5.92
N ASP A 161 8.51 -25.37 -6.43
CA ASP A 161 9.35 -24.21 -6.69
C ASP A 161 8.67 -23.23 -7.66
N GLN A 162 8.07 -23.75 -8.74
CA GLN A 162 7.37 -22.92 -9.71
C GLN A 162 6.03 -22.38 -9.19
N ILE A 163 5.32 -23.11 -8.32
CA ILE A 163 4.14 -22.60 -7.64
C ILE A 163 4.51 -21.40 -6.75
N ASN A 164 5.59 -21.50 -5.98
CA ASN A 164 6.08 -20.41 -5.14
C ASN A 164 6.46 -19.19 -5.99
N PHE A 165 7.17 -19.41 -7.10
CA PHE A 165 7.49 -18.35 -8.07
C PHE A 165 6.22 -17.66 -8.62
N ILE A 166 5.18 -18.42 -8.97
CA ILE A 166 3.90 -17.87 -9.45
C ILE A 166 3.24 -17.00 -8.37
N ILE A 167 3.25 -17.43 -7.10
CA ILE A 167 2.70 -16.67 -5.98
C ILE A 167 3.44 -15.32 -5.83
N GLU A 168 4.77 -15.34 -5.88
CA GLU A 168 5.58 -14.14 -5.82
C GLU A 168 5.29 -13.20 -7.01
N ALA A 169 5.32 -13.72 -8.24
CA ALA A 169 5.04 -12.94 -9.44
C ALA A 169 3.65 -12.29 -9.40
N ARG A 170 2.62 -13.00 -8.89
CA ARG A 170 1.28 -12.43 -8.70
C ARG A 170 1.26 -11.31 -7.68
N SER A 171 2.01 -11.45 -6.59
CA SER A 171 2.14 -10.42 -5.56
C SER A 171 2.77 -9.16 -6.14
N ARG A 172 3.87 -9.32 -6.89
CA ARG A 172 4.54 -8.21 -7.59
C ARG A 172 3.66 -7.55 -8.64
N ALA A 173 2.96 -8.33 -9.47
CA ALA A 173 2.02 -7.82 -10.46
C ALA A 173 0.94 -6.92 -9.85
N ARG A 174 0.35 -7.36 -8.72
CA ARG A 174 -0.65 -6.56 -7.97
C ARG A 174 -0.04 -5.27 -7.44
N ALA A 175 1.14 -5.35 -6.82
CA ALA A 175 1.83 -4.17 -6.30
C ALA A 175 2.13 -3.15 -7.40
N THR A 176 2.61 -3.59 -8.57
CA THR A 176 2.85 -2.73 -9.73
C THR A 176 1.56 -2.08 -10.23
N LYS A 177 0.46 -2.82 -10.31
CA LYS A 177 -0.83 -2.27 -10.74
C LYS A 177 -1.35 -1.20 -9.79
N ILE A 178 -1.25 -1.44 -8.48
CA ILE A 178 -1.64 -0.47 -7.45
C ILE A 178 -0.78 0.78 -7.53
N LEU A 179 0.55 0.63 -7.69
CA LEU A 179 1.46 1.76 -7.86
C LEU A 179 1.05 2.60 -9.07
N GLN A 180 0.79 1.97 -10.22
CA GLN A 180 0.34 2.65 -11.44
C GLN A 180 -1.00 3.39 -11.25
N GLU A 181 -1.93 2.80 -10.52
CA GLU A 181 -3.21 3.45 -10.19
C GLU A 181 -3.00 4.71 -9.34
N ILE A 182 -2.17 4.61 -8.29
CA ILE A 182 -1.83 5.76 -7.44
C ILE A 182 -1.10 6.84 -8.24
N GLU A 183 -0.13 6.46 -9.08
CA GLU A 183 0.63 7.37 -9.93
C GLU A 183 -0.26 8.11 -10.94
N THR A 184 -1.18 7.39 -11.59
CA THR A 184 -2.14 7.98 -12.54
C THR A 184 -3.05 8.97 -11.84
N LEU A 185 -3.61 8.57 -10.69
CA LEU A 185 -4.46 9.44 -9.88
C LEU A 185 -3.70 10.69 -9.40
N CYS A 186 -2.47 10.54 -8.91
CA CYS A 186 -1.66 11.67 -8.45
C CYS A 186 -1.30 12.61 -9.60
N LYS A 187 -1.07 12.08 -10.81
CA LYS A 187 -0.81 12.90 -12.00
C LYS A 187 -2.02 13.74 -12.38
N GLU A 188 -3.21 13.14 -12.44
CA GLU A 188 -4.46 13.84 -12.72
C GLU A 188 -4.76 14.88 -11.64
N ALA A 189 -4.64 14.49 -10.37
CA ALA A 189 -4.82 15.38 -9.23
C ALA A 189 -3.81 16.53 -9.20
N THR A 190 -2.58 16.32 -9.67
CA THR A 190 -1.59 17.41 -9.79
C THR A 190 -2.03 18.45 -10.81
N MET A 191 -2.60 18.03 -11.94
CA MET A 191 -3.12 18.95 -12.95
C MET A 191 -4.31 19.74 -12.43
N GLU A 192 -5.24 19.07 -11.73
CA GLU A 192 -6.40 19.72 -11.11
C GLU A 192 -5.98 20.66 -9.97
N PHE A 193 -5.05 20.24 -9.11
CA PHE A 193 -4.47 21.06 -8.06
C PHE A 193 -3.87 22.35 -8.62
N ASP A 194 -3.04 22.25 -9.67
CA ASP A 194 -2.41 23.41 -10.29
C ASP A 194 -3.46 24.38 -10.89
N GLN A 195 -4.58 23.87 -11.38
CA GLN A 195 -5.69 24.70 -11.87
C GLN A 195 -6.45 25.37 -10.72
N LEU A 196 -6.75 24.64 -9.64
CA LEU A 196 -7.42 25.17 -8.46
C LEU A 196 -6.59 26.27 -7.79
N VAL A 197 -5.27 26.10 -7.74
CA VAL A 197 -4.35 27.11 -7.23
C VAL A 197 -4.34 28.37 -8.11
N LYS A 198 -4.34 28.23 -9.45
CA LYS A 198 -4.46 29.36 -10.37
C LYS A 198 -5.78 30.11 -10.24
N ASP A 199 -6.87 29.39 -10.00
CA ASP A 199 -8.19 29.95 -9.75
C ASP A 199 -8.34 30.49 -8.30
N GLU A 200 -7.27 30.46 -7.49
CA GLU A 200 -7.25 30.87 -6.08
C GLU A 200 -8.23 30.09 -5.18
N LYS A 201 -8.64 28.89 -5.59
CA LYS A 201 -9.52 27.97 -4.84
C LYS A 201 -8.72 27.06 -3.90
N TYR A 202 -7.94 27.66 -3.00
CA TYR A 202 -6.95 26.96 -2.18
C TYR A 202 -7.55 25.88 -1.26
N GLN A 203 -8.73 26.13 -0.68
CA GLN A 203 -9.42 25.12 0.14
C GLN A 203 -9.72 23.85 -0.66
N ASN A 204 -10.19 24.00 -1.90
CA ASN A 204 -10.51 22.88 -2.76
C ASN A 204 -9.23 22.14 -3.18
N ALA A 205 -8.15 22.88 -3.46
CA ALA A 205 -6.85 22.31 -3.77
C ALA A 205 -6.31 21.46 -2.60
N HIS A 206 -6.40 21.97 -1.37
CA HIS A 206 -6.00 21.24 -0.17
C HIS A 206 -6.86 20.00 0.07
N ASN A 207 -8.19 20.14 -0.01
CA ASN A 207 -9.13 19.03 0.17
C ASN A 207 -8.91 17.91 -0.86
N LEU A 208 -8.54 18.24 -2.10
CA LEU A 208 -8.20 17.26 -3.13
C LEU A 208 -7.03 16.35 -2.69
N VAL A 209 -5.98 16.94 -2.12
CA VAL A 209 -4.80 16.21 -1.66
C VAL A 209 -5.10 15.41 -0.39
N GLU A 210 -5.85 15.98 0.56
CA GLU A 210 -6.29 15.27 1.76
C GLU A 210 -7.17 14.05 1.44
N ASN A 211 -8.06 14.15 0.46
CA ASN A 211 -8.87 13.02 0.01
C ASN A 211 -8.00 11.87 -0.53
N ILE A 212 -6.91 12.19 -1.23
CA ILE A 212 -5.95 11.18 -1.72
C ILE A 212 -5.18 10.54 -0.57
N LYS A 213 -4.71 11.35 0.40
CA LYS A 213 -4.06 10.84 1.62
C LYS A 213 -4.96 9.87 2.35
N GLN A 214 -6.18 10.29 2.70
CA GLN A 214 -7.15 9.46 3.42
C GLN A 214 -7.44 8.12 2.73
N ARG A 215 -7.49 8.11 1.39
CA ARG A 215 -7.78 6.91 0.61
C ARG A 215 -6.65 5.87 0.67
N TYR A 216 -5.39 6.28 0.79
CA TYR A 216 -4.23 5.39 0.59
C TYR A 216 -3.22 5.33 1.74
N GLU A 217 -3.11 6.35 2.58
CA GLU A 217 -2.06 6.48 3.61
C GLU A 217 -2.08 5.36 4.66
N ASN A 218 -3.27 4.85 4.99
CA ASN A 218 -3.43 3.73 5.91
C ASN A 218 -2.91 2.39 5.34
N LYS A 219 -2.72 2.30 4.02
CA LYS A 219 -2.32 1.06 3.31
C LYS A 219 -0.93 1.17 2.70
N TYR A 220 -0.51 2.37 2.32
CA TYR A 220 0.71 2.62 1.58
C TYR A 220 1.40 3.88 2.08
N ASN A 221 2.73 3.84 2.14
CA ASN A 221 3.51 5.03 2.40
C ASN A 221 3.57 5.89 1.12
N LEU A 222 2.74 6.93 1.04
CA LEU A 222 2.68 7.81 -0.13
C LEU A 222 3.99 8.58 -0.36
N SER A 223 4.79 8.79 0.70
CA SER A 223 6.04 9.54 0.63
C SER A 223 7.13 8.85 -0.20
N VAL A 224 7.01 7.53 -0.44
CA VAL A 224 7.97 6.79 -1.28
C VAL A 224 7.55 6.70 -2.75
N ILE A 225 6.36 7.18 -3.11
CA ILE A 225 5.86 7.20 -4.49
C ILE A 225 6.15 8.59 -5.06
N PRO A 226 7.02 8.74 -6.08
CA PRO A 226 7.52 10.05 -6.50
C PRO A 226 6.44 11.08 -6.87
N LEU A 227 5.41 10.67 -7.61
CA LEU A 227 4.32 11.56 -8.01
C LEU A 227 3.41 11.96 -6.82
N ALA A 228 3.16 11.03 -5.90
CA ALA A 228 2.42 11.34 -4.69
C ALA A 228 3.22 12.31 -3.82
N GLN A 229 4.50 12.02 -3.58
CA GLN A 229 5.39 12.89 -2.83
C GLN A 229 5.44 14.32 -3.41
N GLN A 230 5.52 14.47 -4.74
CA GLN A 230 5.48 15.79 -5.38
C GLN A 230 4.17 16.53 -5.12
N LEU A 231 3.04 15.85 -5.21
CA LEU A 231 1.72 16.43 -4.93
C LEU A 231 1.61 16.86 -3.45
N LEU A 232 2.06 16.02 -2.52
CA LEU A 232 2.08 16.33 -1.09
C LEU A 232 2.94 17.57 -0.79
N LEU A 233 4.14 17.64 -1.35
CA LEU A 233 5.02 18.80 -1.19
C LEU A 233 4.42 20.07 -1.79
N LYS A 234 3.69 19.98 -2.90
CA LYS A 234 2.98 21.14 -3.48
C LYS A 234 1.93 21.68 -2.52
N ASP A 235 1.12 20.80 -1.94
CA ASP A 235 0.10 21.16 -0.94
C ASP A 235 0.73 21.79 0.31
N GLU A 236 1.74 21.13 0.89
CA GLU A 236 2.45 21.64 2.08
C GLU A 236 3.03 23.04 1.85
N ASN A 237 3.68 23.26 0.69
CA ASN A 237 4.24 24.56 0.34
C ASN A 237 3.14 25.62 0.13
N MET A 238 2.02 25.26 -0.49
CA MET A 238 0.88 26.16 -0.65
C MET A 238 0.30 26.56 0.71
N VAL A 239 0.01 25.58 1.57
CA VAL A 239 -0.53 25.81 2.92
C VAL A 239 0.41 26.68 3.74
N TYR A 240 1.72 26.42 3.68
CA TYR A 240 2.72 27.22 4.38
C TYR A 240 2.74 28.68 3.92
N ARG A 241 2.72 28.93 2.61
CA ARG A 241 2.65 30.30 2.06
C ARG A 241 1.37 31.02 2.50
N LEU A 242 0.24 30.34 2.43
CA LEU A 242 -1.05 30.91 2.82
C LEU A 242 -1.08 31.27 4.31
N LYS A 243 -0.46 30.46 5.18
CA LYS A 243 -0.32 30.80 6.60
C LYS A 243 0.46 32.10 6.81
N ILE A 244 1.58 32.29 6.10
CA ILE A 244 2.37 33.53 6.17
C ILE A 244 1.54 34.74 5.73
N GLU A 245 0.78 34.62 4.64
CA GLU A 245 -0.07 35.70 4.13
C GLU A 245 -1.25 36.02 5.05
N GLN A 246 -1.71 35.03 5.81
CA GLN A 246 -2.87 35.09 6.69
C GLN A 246 -2.54 35.66 8.08
N GLU A 247 -1.32 35.51 8.57
CA GLU A 247 -0.89 35.99 9.91
C GLU A 247 -1.12 37.49 10.15
N PRO A 248 -0.79 38.41 9.20
CA PRO A 248 -1.08 39.83 9.36
C PRO A 248 -2.58 40.11 9.44
N ILE A 249 -3.40 39.34 8.72
CA ILE A 249 -4.86 39.50 8.72
C ILE A 249 -5.43 39.11 10.08
N ILE A 250 -4.91 38.03 10.69
CA ILE A 250 -5.27 37.64 12.06
C ILE A 250 -4.92 38.77 13.04
N THR A 251 -3.73 39.35 12.90
CA THR A 251 -3.26 40.44 13.76
C THR A 251 -4.15 41.68 13.62
N ASP A 252 -4.50 42.07 12.39
CA ASP A 252 -5.43 43.18 12.11
C ASP A 252 -6.81 42.90 12.71
N LEU A 253 -7.35 41.70 12.53
CA LEU A 253 -8.64 41.29 13.10
C LEU A 253 -8.62 41.39 14.63
N GLU A 254 -7.55 40.92 15.27
CA GLU A 254 -7.36 41.02 16.73
C GLU A 254 -7.23 42.46 17.20
N HIS A 255 -6.55 43.31 16.43
CA HIS A 255 -6.46 44.73 16.71
C HIS A 255 -7.84 45.40 16.69
N PHE A 256 -8.66 45.13 15.66
CA PHE A 256 -10.01 45.66 15.56
C PHE A 256 -10.92 45.18 16.69
N ILE A 257 -10.90 43.90 17.04
CA ILE A 257 -11.68 43.36 18.17
C ILE A 257 -11.31 44.11 19.46
N ASN A 258 -10.01 44.22 19.77
CA ASN A 258 -9.53 44.90 20.98
C ASN A 258 -9.85 46.41 21.01
N LEU A 259 -9.78 47.08 19.85
CA LEU A 259 -10.11 48.51 19.73
C LEU A 259 -11.56 48.77 20.13
N PHE A 260 -12.49 47.94 19.66
CA PHE A 260 -13.91 48.08 19.93
C PHE A 260 -14.30 47.66 21.35
N GLU A 261 -13.59 46.71 21.95
CA GLU A 261 -13.77 46.39 23.37
C GLU A 261 -13.36 47.55 24.29
N LYS A 262 -12.39 48.39 23.87
CA LYS A 262 -11.81 49.45 24.71
C LYS A 262 -12.39 50.85 24.50
N SER A 263 -12.66 51.26 23.26
CA SER A 263 -13.19 52.60 22.99
C SER A 263 -13.90 52.69 21.65
N PHE A 264 -15.12 53.22 21.69
CA PHE A 264 -15.93 53.48 20.50
C PHE A 264 -15.61 54.86 19.92
N THR A 265 -14.97 54.90 18.75
CA THR A 265 -14.81 56.14 17.98
C THR A 265 -15.21 55.94 16.52
N LYS A 266 -15.69 57.03 15.92
CA LYS A 266 -16.18 57.06 14.55
C LYS A 266 -15.11 56.79 13.46
N PRO A 267 -13.84 57.24 13.61
CA PRO A 267 -12.74 56.78 12.78
C PRO A 267 -12.61 55.25 12.76
N ASN A 268 -12.74 54.58 13.92
CA ASN A 268 -12.65 53.13 14.03
C ASN A 268 -13.76 52.42 13.24
N LEU A 269 -14.99 52.95 13.26
CA LEU A 269 -16.13 52.42 12.48
C LEU A 269 -15.89 52.47 10.98
N LYS A 270 -15.34 53.59 10.48
CA LYS A 270 -15.03 53.77 9.06
C LYS A 270 -13.90 52.85 8.63
N GLU A 271 -12.79 52.82 9.38
CA GLU A 271 -11.66 51.95 9.10
C GLU A 271 -12.06 50.47 9.10
N MET A 272 -12.94 50.06 10.02
CA MET A 272 -13.42 48.69 10.11
C MET A 272 -14.35 48.33 8.95
N LYS A 273 -15.23 49.24 8.52
CA LYS A 273 -16.04 49.05 7.30
C LYS A 273 -15.14 48.85 6.08
N ASP A 274 -14.16 49.73 5.90
CA ASP A 274 -13.22 49.67 4.78
C ASP A 274 -12.36 48.40 4.84
N PHE A 275 -12.02 47.93 6.04
CA PHE A 275 -11.34 46.64 6.24
C PHE A 275 -12.24 45.46 5.87
N LEU A 276 -13.47 45.40 6.40
CA LEU A 276 -14.43 44.33 6.12
C LEU A 276 -14.76 44.24 4.63
N GLU A 277 -14.98 45.36 3.95
CA GLU A 277 -15.23 45.40 2.51
C GLU A 277 -14.02 44.85 1.73
N ARG A 278 -12.80 45.30 2.05
CA ARG A 278 -11.58 44.79 1.41
C ARG A 278 -11.33 43.30 1.67
N LYS A 279 -11.66 42.80 2.86
CA LYS A 279 -11.36 41.41 3.25
C LYS A 279 -12.48 40.43 2.90
N ARG A 280 -13.71 40.89 2.70
CA ARG A 280 -14.83 40.05 2.24
C ARG A 280 -14.51 39.36 0.92
N ASP A 281 -13.91 40.09 -0.02
CA ASP A 281 -13.54 39.56 -1.34
C ASP A 281 -12.39 38.54 -1.29
N VAL A 282 -11.57 38.60 -0.23
CA VAL A 282 -10.42 37.69 -0.03
C VAL A 282 -10.76 36.53 0.90
N SER A 283 -11.91 36.58 1.57
CA SER A 283 -12.32 35.60 2.59
C SER A 283 -12.44 34.17 2.08
N GLN A 284 -12.76 34.01 0.79
CA GLN A 284 -12.84 32.71 0.12
C GLN A 284 -11.47 32.04 -0.06
N LYS A 285 -10.37 32.81 0.04
CA LYS A 285 -9.00 32.32 -0.10
C LYS A 285 -8.41 31.79 1.20
N PHE A 286 -9.09 31.98 2.33
CA PHE A 286 -8.57 31.56 3.63
C PHE A 286 -8.81 30.07 3.90
N LEU A 287 -7.72 29.38 4.23
CA LEU A 287 -7.71 28.00 4.70
C LEU A 287 -8.02 27.91 6.20
N ASP A 288 -7.58 28.90 6.99
CA ASP A 288 -7.76 28.88 8.44
C ASP A 288 -9.20 29.28 8.83
N GLU A 289 -9.94 28.34 9.41
CA GLU A 289 -11.28 28.60 9.97
C GLU A 289 -11.26 29.68 11.05
N LYS A 290 -10.14 29.85 11.77
CA LYS A 290 -9.98 30.90 12.79
C LYS A 290 -10.15 32.29 12.18
N ILE A 291 -9.72 32.50 10.92
CA ILE A 291 -9.87 33.79 10.23
C ILE A 291 -11.33 34.01 9.85
N LYS A 292 -12.00 33.00 9.32
CA LYS A 292 -13.43 33.08 8.99
C LYS A 292 -14.24 33.43 10.24
N PHE A 293 -13.99 32.72 11.34
CA PHE A 293 -14.63 32.97 12.62
C PHE A 293 -14.34 34.38 13.16
N LYS A 294 -13.09 34.85 13.14
CA LYS A 294 -12.76 36.22 13.57
C LYS A 294 -13.36 37.29 12.66
N LEU A 295 -13.43 37.07 11.35
CA LEU A 295 -14.11 37.97 10.42
C LEU A 295 -15.61 38.08 10.73
N GLU A 296 -16.27 36.96 11.03
CA GLU A 296 -17.65 36.95 11.49
C GLU A 296 -17.82 37.73 12.79
N GLN A 297 -16.95 37.50 13.79
CA GLN A 297 -16.96 38.27 15.04
C GLN A 297 -16.82 39.77 14.80
N VAL A 298 -15.85 40.20 13.97
CA VAL A 298 -15.65 41.61 13.63
C VAL A 298 -16.88 42.17 12.90
N SER A 299 -17.48 41.41 11.99
CA SER A 299 -18.72 41.79 11.31
C SER A 299 -19.89 41.96 12.28
N ASP A 300 -20.04 41.05 13.24
CA ASP A 300 -21.09 41.12 14.26
C ASP A 300 -20.91 42.32 15.19
N ILE A 301 -19.67 42.56 15.65
CA ILE A 301 -19.31 43.74 16.44
C ILE A 301 -19.64 45.01 15.63
N TYR A 302 -19.25 45.08 14.36
CA TYR A 302 -19.55 46.22 13.50
C TYR A 302 -21.06 46.47 13.37
N ASN A 303 -21.84 45.44 13.08
CA ASN A 303 -23.28 45.55 12.86
C ASN A 303 -24.01 45.98 14.13
N LYS A 304 -23.70 45.34 15.27
CA LYS A 304 -24.28 45.70 16.57
C LYS A 304 -23.95 47.14 16.94
N THR A 305 -22.69 47.52 16.80
CA THR A 305 -22.24 48.87 17.16
C THR A 305 -22.88 49.94 16.25
N ARG A 306 -23.05 49.64 14.97
CA ARG A 306 -23.76 50.52 14.03
C ARG A 306 -25.24 50.70 14.44
N GLU A 307 -25.89 49.62 14.84
CA GLU A 307 -27.28 49.64 15.29
C GLU A 307 -27.45 50.45 16.58
N ASP A 308 -26.56 50.25 17.57
CA ASP A 308 -26.55 51.02 18.82
C ASP A 308 -26.41 52.53 18.55
N LEU A 309 -25.49 52.92 17.65
CA LEU A 309 -25.32 54.33 17.25
C LEU A 309 -26.57 54.90 16.57
N VAL A 310 -27.19 54.16 15.66
CA VAL A 310 -28.42 54.58 14.97
C VAL A 310 -29.57 54.77 15.97
N ASN A 311 -29.71 53.86 16.92
CA ASN A 311 -30.73 53.94 17.98
C ASN A 311 -30.50 55.14 18.89
N GLU A 312 -29.26 55.38 19.31
CA GLU A 312 -28.89 56.53 20.14
C GLU A 312 -29.18 57.86 19.43
N VAL A 313 -28.74 58.01 18.17
CA VAL A 313 -29.01 59.20 17.35
C VAL A 313 -30.51 59.41 17.16
N SER A 314 -31.28 58.34 16.96
CA SER A 314 -32.74 58.41 16.81
C SER A 314 -33.41 58.90 18.10
N GLN A 315 -32.97 58.42 19.27
CA GLN A 315 -33.48 58.87 20.56
C GLN A 315 -33.15 60.34 20.84
N LEU A 316 -31.92 60.77 20.55
CA LEU A 316 -31.50 62.16 20.67
C LEU A 316 -32.31 63.05 19.71
N SER A 317 -32.51 62.62 18.46
CA SER A 317 -33.28 63.36 17.46
C SER A 317 -34.73 63.55 17.90
N ASN A 318 -35.38 62.49 18.41
CA ASN A 318 -36.74 62.58 18.96
C ASN A 318 -36.81 63.54 20.17
N SER A 319 -35.78 63.52 21.03
CA SER A 319 -35.69 64.44 22.18
C SER A 319 -35.51 65.89 21.73
N ALA A 320 -34.70 66.14 20.69
CA ALA A 320 -34.54 67.47 20.10
C ALA A 320 -35.84 67.98 19.48
N LEU A 321 -36.55 67.13 18.73
CA LEU A 321 -37.87 67.42 18.15
C LEU A 321 -38.92 67.77 19.22
N ASN A 322 -38.98 67.01 20.30
CA ASN A 322 -39.90 67.28 21.41
C ASN A 322 -39.61 68.63 22.11
N ASN A 323 -38.34 68.99 22.29
CA ASN A 323 -37.95 70.30 22.81
C ASN A 323 -38.33 71.44 21.85
N MET A 324 -38.17 71.23 20.55
CA MET A 324 -38.56 72.21 19.54
C MET A 324 -40.09 72.44 19.54
N ASN A 325 -40.88 71.36 19.59
CA ASN A 325 -42.34 71.40 19.64
C ASN A 325 -42.89 72.05 20.92
N SER A 326 -42.11 72.05 22.01
CA SER A 326 -42.47 72.70 23.28
C SER A 326 -41.92 74.12 23.44
N GLY A 327 -41.36 74.70 22.38
CA GLY A 327 -40.82 76.07 22.37
C GLY A 327 -39.44 76.24 23.02
N LYS A 328 -38.79 75.14 23.43
CA LYS A 328 -37.45 75.13 24.04
C LYS A 328 -36.36 75.03 22.97
N VAL A 329 -36.26 76.06 22.14
CA VAL A 329 -35.38 76.07 20.96
C VAL A 329 -33.90 75.93 21.34
N SER A 330 -33.44 76.57 22.42
CA SER A 330 -32.04 76.45 22.89
C SER A 330 -31.67 75.01 23.23
N ASN A 331 -32.51 74.31 24.00
CA ASN A 331 -32.26 72.92 24.37
C ASN A 331 -32.26 71.97 23.16
N SER A 332 -33.09 72.27 22.15
CA SER A 332 -33.11 71.51 20.90
C SER A 332 -31.81 71.68 20.12
N LEU A 333 -31.29 72.93 20.04
CA LEU A 333 -30.00 73.23 19.42
C LEU A 333 -28.84 72.52 20.13
N ASP A 334 -28.81 72.52 21.46
CA ASP A 334 -27.77 71.81 22.23
C ASP A 334 -27.75 70.30 21.95
N ILE A 335 -28.94 69.69 21.83
CA ILE A 335 -29.05 68.25 21.49
C ILE A 335 -28.64 67.99 20.04
N PHE A 336 -28.98 68.88 19.10
CA PHE A 336 -28.49 68.75 17.72
C PHE A 336 -26.97 68.96 17.64
N GLU A 337 -26.39 69.86 18.43
CA GLU A 337 -24.94 69.97 18.57
C GLU A 337 -24.33 68.69 19.14
N GLU A 338 -24.97 68.06 20.13
CA GLU A 338 -24.52 66.77 20.68
C GLU A 338 -24.58 65.65 19.63
N ILE A 339 -25.67 65.58 18.86
CA ILE A 339 -25.81 64.65 17.73
C ILE A 339 -24.71 64.92 16.71
N VAL A 340 -24.50 66.18 16.33
CA VAL A 340 -23.44 66.57 15.41
C VAL A 340 -22.09 66.18 15.99
N GLN A 341 -21.77 66.42 17.26
CA GLN A 341 -20.50 66.02 17.86
C GLN A 341 -20.31 64.48 17.88
N LYS A 342 -21.37 63.72 18.18
CA LYS A 342 -21.36 62.25 18.09
C LYS A 342 -21.24 61.76 16.63
N LEU A 343 -21.76 62.53 15.68
CA LEU A 343 -21.75 62.26 14.24
C LEU A 343 -20.68 63.04 13.46
N ASP A 344 -19.79 63.82 14.08
CA ASP A 344 -18.85 64.69 13.37
C ASP A 344 -17.63 63.85 12.96
N PHE A 345 -17.23 63.97 11.69
CA PHE A 345 -16.28 63.06 11.03
C PHE A 345 -14.84 63.56 11.09
N ASP A 346 -14.59 64.83 11.43
CA ASP A 346 -13.27 65.47 11.26
C ASP A 346 -12.78 66.30 12.47
N GLY A 347 -13.51 66.34 13.60
CA GLY A 347 -13.08 67.07 14.80
C GLY A 347 -12.83 68.58 14.57
N LYS A 348 -13.51 69.17 13.59
CA LYS A 348 -13.32 70.58 13.19
C LYS A 348 -14.33 71.56 13.78
N TYR A 349 -15.37 71.10 14.47
CA TYR A 349 -16.22 72.02 15.23
C TYR A 349 -15.58 72.37 16.59
N ARG A 350 -14.60 73.28 16.55
CA ARG A 350 -14.26 74.08 17.74
C ARG A 350 -15.36 75.12 17.93
N LYS A 351 -15.99 75.10 19.11
CA LYS A 351 -16.98 76.11 19.53
C LYS A 351 -16.35 77.50 19.50
N GLY A 352 -16.97 78.40 18.73
CA GLY A 352 -16.84 79.85 18.85
C GLY A 352 -15.88 80.52 17.88
N GLU A 353 -16.41 80.92 16.71
CA GLU A 353 -16.19 82.25 16.11
C GLU A 353 -17.53 82.80 15.60
#